data_AF-A0A660QWN1-F1
#
_entry.id   AF-A0A660QWN1-F1
#
_cell.length_a   1.000
_cell.length_b   1.000
_cell.length_c   1.000
_cell.angle_alpha   90.00
_cell.angle_beta   90.00
_cell.angle_gamma   90.00
#
_symmetry.space_group_name_H-M   'P 1'
#
loop_
_entity.id
_entity.type
_entity.pdbx_description
1 polymer ?
#
loop_
_entity_poly.entity_id
_entity_poly.type
_entity_poly.pdbx_seq_one_letter_code
_entity_poly.pdbx_strand_id
1 'polypeptide(L)'
;NPRWPTNNVIYNNIFYAADTRSGYNEIAKGDQRDNVISHNLYYGNINPPGEWINPPRSIDQNPFTGNPMFVDLSFTNNLDSVTPEDLKVLFGSAAISNGLLIADNGGRDYFGYDVSDTTLPTLGFHEYQSDPVIDSDGDKMFDQWEAGFGLNPGSAADALVHSDSDQLINLVEFALGGNPIDGNDTGHPQSWSQSGSDMVYVYPRRIGSTLSYWLETSDNLVSNNWVDSGYTEIPEAGTIDADFESVTNELPIIGSQGFVRLRVQ
;
A
#
# COMPACT_ATOMS: atom_id res chain seq x y z
N ASN A 1 11.54 39.93 20.08
CA ASN A 1 11.31 39.31 18.76
C ASN A 1 11.85 37.91 18.76
N PRO A 2 11.03 36.88 18.49
CA PRO A 2 11.56 35.56 18.18
C PRO A 2 12.57 35.71 17.04
N ARG A 3 13.76 35.13 17.22
CA ARG A 3 14.82 35.15 16.21
C ARG A 3 14.47 34.13 15.15
N TRP A 4 14.46 34.55 13.88
CA TRP A 4 14.28 33.64 12.76
C TRP A 4 15.48 32.68 12.66
N PRO A 5 15.23 31.39 12.39
CA PRO A 5 16.28 30.40 12.25
C PRO A 5 17.16 30.75 11.03
N THR A 6 18.45 30.42 11.13
CA THR A 6 19.51 30.71 10.14
C THR A 6 20.22 29.43 9.77
N ASN A 7 20.77 29.31 8.55
CA ASN A 7 21.54 28.15 8.08
C ASN A 7 20.77 26.81 8.13
N ASN A 8 19.49 26.83 7.81
CA ASN A 8 18.66 25.62 7.74
C ASN A 8 18.54 25.15 6.29
N VAL A 9 18.29 23.86 6.15
CA VAL A 9 18.03 23.21 4.87
C VAL A 9 16.64 22.59 4.94
N ILE A 10 15.79 22.92 3.97
CA ILE A 10 14.41 22.46 3.89
C ILE A 10 14.22 21.81 2.52
N TYR A 11 14.42 20.49 2.50
CA TYR A 11 14.28 19.64 1.33
C TYR A 11 13.26 18.54 1.58
N ASN A 12 12.66 18.05 0.50
CA ASN A 12 11.85 16.84 0.46
C ASN A 12 10.62 16.89 1.37
N ASN A 13 10.06 18.08 1.63
CA ASN A 13 8.84 18.21 2.43
C ASN A 13 7.60 18.25 1.54
N ILE A 14 6.46 17.82 2.09
CA ILE A 14 5.15 18.13 1.54
C ILE A 14 4.53 19.23 2.41
N PHE A 15 4.26 20.38 1.81
CA PHE A 15 3.48 21.45 2.40
C PHE A 15 2.04 21.38 1.88
N TYR A 16 1.14 20.98 2.77
CA TYR A 16 -0.28 20.84 2.48
C TYR A 16 -1.11 21.92 3.19
N ALA A 17 -2.09 22.48 2.50
CA ALA A 17 -3.09 23.36 3.09
C ALA A 17 -4.47 23.04 2.53
N ALA A 18 -5.41 22.54 3.35
CA ALA A 18 -6.76 22.21 2.90
C ALA A 18 -7.60 23.46 2.61
N ASP A 19 -7.86 24.27 3.64
CA ASP A 19 -8.92 25.30 3.60
C ASP A 19 -8.40 26.73 3.47
N THR A 20 -7.77 27.26 4.52
CA THR A 20 -7.35 28.66 4.53
C THR A 20 -6.06 28.83 3.74
N ARG A 21 -5.98 29.87 2.91
CA ARG A 21 -4.78 30.16 2.14
C ARG A 21 -3.61 30.37 3.08
N SER A 22 -2.70 29.41 3.09
CA SER A 22 -1.43 29.56 3.79
C SER A 22 -0.51 30.40 2.92
N GLY A 23 -0.32 31.64 3.35
CA GLY A 23 0.71 32.52 2.80
C GLY A 23 1.99 32.40 3.61
N TYR A 24 3.11 32.76 3.01
CA TYR A 24 4.37 32.81 3.73
C TYR A 24 4.61 34.21 4.29
N ASN A 25 4.31 34.39 5.57
CA ASN A 25 4.70 35.61 6.25
C ASN A 25 6.22 35.66 6.35
N GLU A 26 6.82 36.74 5.85
CA GLU A 26 8.24 37.04 6.05
C GLU A 26 9.22 36.03 5.46
N ILE A 27 8.82 35.24 4.44
CA ILE A 27 9.69 34.23 3.82
C ILE A 27 10.98 34.81 3.23
N ALA A 28 10.96 36.08 2.80
CA ALA A 28 12.16 36.78 2.38
C ALA A 28 13.21 36.87 3.50
N LYS A 29 12.82 36.85 4.78
CA LYS A 29 13.75 36.79 5.93
C LYS A 29 14.37 35.41 6.12
N GLY A 30 13.71 34.35 5.65
CA GLY A 30 14.28 33.00 5.62
C GLY A 30 15.46 32.95 4.65
N ASP A 31 15.29 33.48 3.45
CA ASP A 31 16.36 33.56 2.45
C ASP A 31 17.51 34.51 2.85
N GLN A 32 17.19 35.68 3.44
CA GLN A 32 18.20 36.63 3.93
C GLN A 32 19.04 36.11 5.13
N ARG A 33 18.82 34.87 5.53
CA ARG A 33 19.43 34.22 6.70
C ARG A 33 20.10 32.90 6.36
N ASP A 34 20.53 32.78 5.10
CA ASP A 34 21.32 31.66 4.58
C ASP A 34 20.58 30.30 4.72
N ASN A 35 19.24 30.32 4.73
CA ASN A 35 18.46 29.09 4.64
C ASN A 35 18.34 28.66 3.17
N VAL A 36 18.37 27.35 2.92
CA VAL A 36 18.18 26.77 1.59
C VAL A 36 16.87 26.00 1.56
N ILE A 37 16.02 26.33 0.59
CA ILE A 37 14.72 25.68 0.37
C ILE A 37 14.72 25.18 -1.06
N SER A 38 14.48 23.88 -1.26
CA SER A 38 14.46 23.25 -2.59
C SER A 38 13.68 21.93 -2.55
N HIS A 39 13.15 21.45 -3.66
CA HIS A 39 12.56 20.10 -3.77
C HIS A 39 11.47 19.85 -2.71
N ASN A 40 10.54 20.79 -2.54
CA ASN A 40 9.37 20.59 -1.71
C ASN A 40 8.10 20.57 -2.58
N LEU A 41 7.13 19.75 -2.20
CA LEU A 41 5.81 19.68 -2.81
C LEU A 41 4.87 20.66 -2.12
N TYR A 42 4.13 21.43 -2.89
CA TYR A 42 3.10 22.36 -2.41
C TYR A 42 1.74 21.96 -2.98
N TYR A 43 0.76 21.70 -2.10
CA TYR A 43 -0.57 21.29 -2.53
C TYR A 43 -1.71 21.87 -1.69
N GLY A 44 -2.84 22.12 -2.36
CA GLY A 44 -4.03 22.74 -1.78
C GLY A 44 -3.95 24.27 -1.83
N ASN A 45 -4.42 24.95 -0.79
CA ASN A 45 -4.44 26.41 -0.70
C ASN A 45 -3.09 27.00 -0.26
N ILE A 46 -2.02 26.55 -0.91
CA ILE A 46 -0.66 27.05 -0.76
C ILE A 46 0.03 26.99 -2.12
N ASN A 47 0.78 28.03 -2.46
CA ASN A 47 1.59 28.09 -3.68
C ASN A 47 3.05 28.14 -3.29
N PRO A 48 4.01 27.69 -4.11
CA PRO A 48 5.43 27.84 -3.82
C PRO A 48 5.84 29.27 -3.41
N PRO A 49 6.82 29.44 -2.52
CA PRO A 49 7.22 30.76 -2.05
C PRO A 49 8.05 31.48 -3.11
N GLY A 50 7.62 32.66 -3.58
CA GLY A 50 8.52 33.54 -4.32
C GLY A 50 7.93 34.65 -5.21
N GLU A 51 6.81 34.41 -5.88
CA GLU A 51 6.34 35.34 -6.94
C GLU A 51 5.93 36.73 -6.43
N TRP A 52 5.58 36.85 -5.15
CA TRP A 52 5.04 38.07 -4.54
C TRP A 52 6.11 38.96 -3.88
N ILE A 53 7.39 38.55 -3.93
CA ILE A 53 8.51 39.32 -3.37
C ILE A 53 8.90 40.42 -4.36
N ASN A 54 9.45 41.54 -3.90
CA ASN A 54 9.96 42.60 -4.78
C ASN A 54 11.47 42.81 -4.59
N PRO A 55 12.32 42.55 -5.61
CA PRO A 55 11.96 42.00 -6.91
C PRO A 55 11.47 40.53 -6.82
N PRO A 56 10.57 40.08 -7.74
CA PRO A 56 10.08 38.70 -7.75
C PRO A 56 11.21 37.70 -7.92
N ARG A 57 11.21 36.65 -7.10
CA ARG A 57 12.18 35.56 -7.17
C ARG A 57 11.66 34.34 -6.43
N SER A 58 11.93 33.14 -6.96
CA SER A 58 11.63 31.91 -6.24
C SER A 58 12.50 31.79 -4.98
N ILE A 59 11.88 31.41 -3.86
CA ILE A 59 12.58 31.10 -2.60
C ILE A 59 12.87 29.60 -2.52
N ASP A 60 11.89 28.77 -2.90
CA ASP A 60 12.17 27.36 -3.18
C ASP A 60 12.84 27.28 -4.57
N GLN A 61 14.03 26.71 -4.65
CA GLN A 61 14.80 26.66 -5.89
C GLN A 61 14.24 25.66 -6.90
N ASN A 62 13.55 24.61 -6.44
CA ASN A 62 12.98 23.55 -7.27
C ASN A 62 11.64 23.08 -6.67
N PRO A 63 10.59 23.92 -6.72
CA PRO A 63 9.30 23.56 -6.12
C PRO A 63 8.53 22.60 -7.01
N PHE A 64 7.82 21.67 -6.38
CA PHE A 64 6.84 20.82 -7.02
C PHE A 64 5.42 21.26 -6.64
N THR A 65 4.49 21.04 -7.55
CA THR A 65 3.06 21.24 -7.31
C THR A 65 2.29 20.05 -7.86
N GLY A 66 1.32 19.56 -7.11
CA GLY A 66 0.51 18.41 -7.52
C GLY A 66 -0.10 17.71 -6.32
N ASN A 67 -1.10 16.87 -6.57
CA ASN A 67 -1.76 16.14 -5.49
C ASN A 67 -0.79 15.09 -4.90
N PRO A 68 -0.51 15.11 -3.58
CA PRO A 68 0.27 14.07 -2.93
C PRO A 68 -0.49 12.73 -2.85
N MET A 69 -1.79 12.70 -3.15
CA MET A 69 -2.62 11.49 -3.16
C MET A 69 -2.45 10.67 -1.88
N PHE A 70 -2.73 11.31 -0.73
CA PHE A 70 -2.68 10.61 0.55
C PHE A 70 -3.83 9.60 0.69
N VAL A 71 -3.58 8.50 1.43
CA VAL A 71 -4.55 7.42 1.70
C VAL A 71 -5.90 7.96 2.18
N ASP A 72 -5.90 8.87 3.16
CA ASP A 72 -7.12 9.54 3.61
C ASP A 72 -6.86 11.02 3.90
N LEU A 73 -7.67 11.90 3.30
CA LEU A 73 -7.66 13.35 3.54
C LEU A 73 -8.98 13.87 4.13
N SER A 74 -9.85 12.97 4.61
CA SER A 74 -11.16 13.30 5.17
C SER A 74 -11.10 14.16 6.44
N PHE A 75 -9.90 14.38 6.99
CA PHE A 75 -9.62 15.20 8.16
C PHE A 75 -9.70 16.72 7.90
N THR A 76 -10.78 17.22 7.29
CA THR A 76 -10.81 18.63 6.85
C THR A 76 -10.68 19.66 7.97
N ASN A 77 -10.86 19.31 9.26
CA ASN A 77 -10.80 20.27 10.37
C ASN A 77 -10.27 19.73 11.71
N ASN A 78 -9.86 18.47 11.81
CA ASN A 78 -9.36 17.91 13.05
C ASN A 78 -8.11 17.06 12.81
N LEU A 79 -6.95 17.64 13.11
CA LEU A 79 -5.66 16.97 12.96
C LEU A 79 -5.44 15.90 14.05
N ASP A 80 -6.22 15.92 15.14
CA ASP A 80 -6.04 15.00 16.28
C ASP A 80 -6.42 13.55 15.96
N SER A 81 -7.13 13.31 14.85
CA SER A 81 -7.50 11.97 14.38
C SER A 81 -6.63 11.46 13.23
N VAL A 82 -5.69 12.26 12.72
CA VAL A 82 -4.84 11.86 11.60
C VAL A 82 -3.72 10.97 12.09
N THR A 83 -3.63 9.78 11.51
CA THR A 83 -2.55 8.85 11.74
C THR A 83 -1.48 9.00 10.64
N PRO A 84 -0.24 8.55 10.89
CA PRO A 84 0.77 8.50 9.84
C PRO A 84 0.33 7.68 8.62
N GLU A 85 -0.44 6.60 8.82
CA GLU A 85 -0.93 5.73 7.74
C GLU A 85 -1.84 6.50 6.77
N ASP A 86 -2.69 7.40 7.28
CA ASP A 86 -3.59 8.23 6.46
C ASP A 86 -2.83 9.16 5.50
N LEU A 87 -1.55 9.43 5.81
CA LEU A 87 -0.66 10.34 5.10
C LEU A 87 0.39 9.61 4.25
N LYS A 88 0.29 8.29 4.09
CA LYS A 88 1.03 7.58 3.04
C LYS A 88 0.55 8.05 1.67
N VAL A 89 1.46 8.17 0.72
CA VAL A 89 1.14 8.55 -0.66
C VAL A 89 0.81 7.32 -1.50
N LEU A 90 -0.14 7.46 -2.41
CA LEU A 90 -0.62 6.41 -3.31
C LEU A 90 0.04 6.48 -4.70
N PHE A 91 -0.13 5.42 -5.48
CA PHE A 91 0.26 5.32 -6.87
C PHE A 91 -0.20 6.55 -7.67
N GLY A 92 0.71 7.10 -8.49
CA GLY A 92 0.44 8.31 -9.29
C GLY A 92 0.59 9.63 -8.53
N SER A 93 0.93 9.60 -7.24
CA SER A 93 1.23 10.80 -6.46
C SER A 93 2.31 11.67 -7.09
N ALA A 94 2.11 12.99 -7.05
CA ALA A 94 3.13 13.95 -7.48
C ALA A 94 4.39 13.96 -6.58
N ALA A 95 4.33 13.31 -5.42
CA ALA A 95 5.46 13.20 -4.50
C ALA A 95 6.50 12.17 -4.95
N ILE A 96 6.07 11.13 -5.66
CA ILE A 96 6.89 9.94 -5.95
C ILE A 96 8.06 10.31 -6.86
N SER A 97 9.27 9.84 -6.52
CA SER A 97 10.49 10.01 -7.32
C SER A 97 10.89 11.46 -7.65
N ASN A 98 10.52 12.43 -6.82
CA ASN A 98 10.83 13.87 -7.03
C ASN A 98 11.72 14.48 -5.94
N GLY A 99 12.08 13.70 -4.91
CA GLY A 99 12.97 14.15 -3.85
C GLY A 99 14.41 14.33 -4.30
N LEU A 100 15.12 15.19 -3.59
CA LEU A 100 16.57 15.34 -3.69
C LEU A 100 17.26 14.18 -2.97
N LEU A 101 18.27 13.59 -3.61
CA LEU A 101 19.20 12.68 -2.95
C LEU A 101 20.06 13.47 -1.97
N ILE A 102 19.97 13.12 -0.68
CA ILE A 102 20.74 13.77 0.39
C ILE A 102 21.75 12.74 0.91
N ALA A 103 23.04 12.96 0.63
CA ALA A 103 24.10 12.10 1.13
C ALA A 103 24.09 12.02 2.65
N ASP A 104 24.33 10.83 3.19
CA ASP A 104 24.41 10.53 4.63
C ASP A 104 23.14 10.86 5.44
N ASN A 105 21.99 11.08 4.78
CA ASN A 105 20.72 11.40 5.44
C ASN A 105 19.78 10.19 5.44
N GLY A 106 19.89 9.37 6.48
CA GLY A 106 18.91 8.35 6.88
C GLY A 106 18.44 7.39 5.78
N GLY A 107 18.91 6.13 5.81
CA GLY A 107 18.49 5.11 4.84
C GLY A 107 17.08 4.54 5.06
N ARG A 108 16.26 5.11 5.94
CA ARG A 108 14.90 4.64 6.24
C ARG A 108 13.93 5.79 6.44
N ASP A 109 12.68 5.58 6.01
CA ASP A 109 11.58 6.52 6.17
C ASP A 109 10.93 6.44 7.57
N TYR A 110 9.78 7.08 7.76
CA TYR A 110 9.05 7.05 9.04
C TYR A 110 8.58 5.63 9.44
N PHE A 111 8.19 4.81 8.46
CA PHE A 111 7.67 3.46 8.65
C PHE A 111 8.79 2.42 8.74
N GLY A 112 10.03 2.83 8.49
CA GLY A 112 11.21 1.98 8.54
C GLY A 112 11.51 1.28 7.21
N TYR A 113 10.86 1.69 6.12
CA TYR A 113 11.16 1.23 4.77
C TYR A 113 12.44 1.89 4.27
N ASP A 114 13.22 1.15 3.48
CA ASP A 114 14.52 1.64 3.03
C ASP A 114 14.33 2.77 2.01
N VAL A 115 15.07 3.87 2.18
CA VAL A 115 15.13 5.00 1.25
C VAL A 115 16.43 4.89 0.46
N SER A 116 16.30 4.80 -0.85
CA SER A 116 17.43 4.60 -1.75
C SER A 116 18.44 5.75 -1.72
N ASP A 117 19.72 5.42 -1.78
CA ASP A 117 20.84 6.38 -1.89
C ASP A 117 21.13 6.80 -3.34
N THR A 118 20.49 6.14 -4.31
CA THR A 118 20.80 6.27 -5.74
C THR A 118 19.59 6.56 -6.62
N THR A 119 18.37 6.38 -6.12
CA THR A 119 17.12 6.75 -6.81
C THR A 119 16.45 7.91 -6.09
N LEU A 120 15.85 8.84 -6.85
CA LEU A 120 15.14 9.98 -6.26
C LEU A 120 14.06 9.47 -5.30
N PRO A 121 14.05 9.89 -4.02
CA PRO A 121 13.07 9.42 -3.05
C PRO A 121 11.72 10.06 -3.28
N THR A 122 10.69 9.51 -2.64
CA THR A 122 9.39 10.16 -2.51
C THR A 122 9.50 11.39 -1.60
N LEU A 123 8.87 12.50 -2.01
CA LEU A 123 8.76 13.69 -1.17
C LEU A 123 7.90 13.39 0.05
N GLY A 124 8.27 13.91 1.21
CA GLY A 124 7.57 13.67 2.47
C GLY A 124 8.26 12.63 3.34
N PHE A 125 7.47 11.90 4.12
CA PHE A 125 7.98 11.00 5.16
C PHE A 125 7.67 9.51 4.91
N HIS A 126 7.00 9.21 3.80
CA HIS A 126 6.63 7.87 3.34
C HIS A 126 7.35 7.58 2.02
N GLU A 127 8.15 6.52 1.96
CA GLU A 127 8.78 6.05 0.72
C GLU A 127 7.88 5.03 0.02
N TYR A 128 7.14 5.51 -0.98
CA TYR A 128 6.20 4.67 -1.74
C TYR A 128 6.87 3.46 -2.42
N GLN A 129 8.05 3.65 -3.00
CA GLN A 129 8.72 2.60 -3.79
C GLN A 129 9.17 1.40 -2.96
N SER A 130 9.25 1.53 -1.64
CA SER A 130 9.70 0.46 -0.74
C SER A 130 8.66 0.06 0.29
N ASP A 131 7.43 0.60 0.24
CA ASP A 131 6.31 0.10 1.04
C ASP A 131 5.80 -1.22 0.45
N PRO A 132 5.92 -2.35 1.18
CA PRO A 132 5.56 -3.66 0.66
C PRO A 132 4.05 -3.97 0.74
N VAL A 133 3.24 -3.12 1.40
CA VAL A 133 1.82 -3.42 1.71
C VAL A 133 0.86 -2.29 1.29
N ILE A 134 1.35 -1.25 0.63
CA ILE A 134 0.49 -0.20 0.07
C ILE A 134 -0.39 -0.78 -1.05
N ASP A 135 -1.67 -0.39 -1.04
CA ASP A 135 -2.72 -0.79 -1.98
C ASP A 135 -3.49 0.48 -2.36
N SER A 136 -3.27 0.96 -3.59
CA SER A 136 -3.71 2.27 -4.04
C SER A 136 -5.10 2.29 -4.65
N ASP A 137 -5.61 1.15 -5.12
CA ASP A 137 -6.94 1.05 -5.72
C ASP A 137 -7.94 0.26 -4.89
N GLY A 138 -7.49 -0.35 -3.80
CA GLY A 138 -8.31 -0.99 -2.78
C GLY A 138 -8.82 -2.37 -3.20
N ASP A 139 -8.15 -3.05 -4.13
CA ASP A 139 -8.49 -4.41 -4.56
C ASP A 139 -7.83 -5.52 -3.74
N LYS A 140 -7.03 -5.12 -2.74
CA LYS A 140 -6.30 -5.94 -1.79
C LYS A 140 -5.04 -6.61 -2.32
N MET A 141 -4.63 -6.32 -3.55
CA MET A 141 -3.29 -6.61 -4.04
C MET A 141 -2.36 -5.46 -3.65
N PHE A 142 -1.08 -5.77 -3.44
CA PHE A 142 -0.10 -4.72 -3.11
C PHE A 142 0.43 -4.08 -4.40
N ASP A 143 0.57 -2.76 -4.41
CA ASP A 143 1.03 -2.02 -5.59
C ASP A 143 2.37 -2.54 -6.12
N GLN A 144 3.30 -2.88 -5.22
CA GLN A 144 4.62 -3.38 -5.60
C GLN A 144 4.55 -4.78 -6.21
N TRP A 145 3.59 -5.60 -5.78
CA TRP A 145 3.34 -6.91 -6.38
C TRP A 145 2.75 -6.73 -7.78
N GLU A 146 1.73 -5.89 -7.93
CA GLU A 146 1.11 -5.58 -9.21
C GLU A 146 2.11 -5.01 -10.22
N ALA A 147 2.87 -3.99 -9.82
CA ALA A 147 3.92 -3.40 -10.65
C ALA A 147 5.00 -4.41 -11.03
N GLY A 148 5.34 -5.34 -10.13
CA GLY A 148 6.29 -6.43 -10.37
C GLY A 148 5.85 -7.39 -11.48
N PHE A 149 4.54 -7.59 -11.65
CA PHE A 149 3.96 -8.46 -12.69
C PHE A 149 3.38 -7.68 -13.88
N GLY A 150 3.50 -6.36 -13.90
CA GLY A 150 2.99 -5.51 -14.98
C GLY A 150 1.48 -5.30 -14.96
N LEU A 151 0.85 -5.54 -13.81
CA LEU A 151 -0.52 -5.09 -13.50
C LEU A 151 -0.52 -3.59 -13.17
N ASN A 152 -1.70 -3.01 -12.97
CA ASN A 152 -1.86 -1.58 -12.79
C ASN A 152 -2.37 -1.24 -11.38
N PRO A 153 -1.50 -0.75 -10.47
CA PRO A 153 -1.85 -0.39 -9.09
C PRO A 153 -2.93 0.69 -8.91
N GLY A 154 -3.43 1.26 -10.00
CA GLY A 154 -4.53 2.22 -10.00
C GLY A 154 -5.82 1.66 -10.59
N SER A 155 -5.95 0.33 -10.74
CA SER A 155 -7.04 -0.33 -11.43
C SER A 155 -7.49 -1.64 -10.77
N ALA A 156 -8.31 -1.50 -9.73
CA ALA A 156 -8.96 -2.59 -9.01
C ALA A 156 -9.73 -3.64 -9.85
N ALA A 157 -9.98 -3.32 -11.12
CA ALA A 157 -10.59 -4.24 -12.07
C ALA A 157 -9.65 -5.35 -12.54
N ASP A 158 -8.32 -5.16 -12.47
CA ASP A 158 -7.37 -6.16 -12.93
C ASP A 158 -7.22 -7.32 -11.93
N ALA A 159 -7.53 -7.14 -10.65
CA ALA A 159 -7.73 -8.21 -9.67
C ALA A 159 -8.61 -9.36 -10.17
N LEU A 160 -9.60 -9.06 -11.04
CA LEU A 160 -10.58 -10.00 -11.58
C LEU A 160 -10.22 -10.55 -12.97
N VAL A 161 -9.07 -10.14 -13.52
CA VAL A 161 -8.59 -10.57 -14.84
C VAL A 161 -7.82 -11.89 -14.70
N HIS A 162 -7.92 -12.72 -15.74
CA HIS A 162 -7.15 -13.96 -15.89
C HIS A 162 -6.00 -13.68 -16.86
N SER A 163 -4.82 -13.39 -16.33
CA SER A 163 -3.75 -12.76 -17.12
C SER A 163 -2.90 -13.78 -17.90
N ASP A 164 -2.88 -15.05 -17.50
CA ASP A 164 -2.04 -16.12 -18.06
C ASP A 164 -2.80 -17.36 -18.56
N SER A 165 -4.14 -17.32 -18.54
CA SER A 165 -5.05 -18.36 -19.02
C SER A 165 -5.08 -19.68 -18.23
N ASP A 166 -4.69 -19.68 -16.96
CA ASP A 166 -4.75 -20.86 -16.07
C ASP A 166 -6.10 -21.06 -15.35
N GLN A 167 -7.06 -20.15 -15.57
CA GLN A 167 -8.39 -20.07 -14.92
C GLN A 167 -8.40 -19.48 -13.50
N LEU A 168 -7.28 -18.96 -13.02
CA LEU A 168 -7.21 -18.12 -11.84
C LEU A 168 -7.26 -16.64 -12.23
N ILE A 169 -7.81 -15.84 -11.31
CA ILE A 169 -7.75 -14.39 -11.39
C ILE A 169 -6.53 -13.90 -10.60
N ASN A 170 -6.00 -12.75 -10.97
CA ASN A 170 -4.82 -12.15 -10.33
C ASN A 170 -4.94 -12.10 -8.80
N LEU A 171 -6.12 -11.77 -8.25
CA LEU A 171 -6.35 -11.73 -6.79
C LEU A 171 -6.16 -13.10 -6.11
N VAL A 172 -6.59 -14.18 -6.77
CA VAL A 172 -6.43 -15.54 -6.22
C VAL A 172 -4.97 -15.95 -6.24
N GLU A 173 -4.24 -15.59 -7.30
CA GLU A 173 -2.80 -15.87 -7.35
C GLU A 173 -2.03 -15.05 -6.33
N PHE A 174 -2.34 -13.76 -6.16
CA PHE A 174 -1.80 -12.94 -5.08
C PHE A 174 -2.03 -13.61 -3.72
N ALA A 175 -3.25 -14.10 -3.48
CA ALA A 175 -3.63 -14.74 -2.23
C ALA A 175 -3.00 -16.11 -1.97
N LEU A 176 -2.61 -16.83 -3.01
CA LEU A 176 -2.00 -18.15 -2.90
C LEU A 176 -0.47 -18.12 -3.11
N GLY A 177 0.09 -16.98 -3.51
CA GLY A 177 1.52 -16.83 -3.80
C GLY A 177 1.92 -17.24 -5.22
N GLY A 178 0.98 -17.20 -6.17
CA GLY A 178 1.21 -17.49 -7.58
C GLY A 178 1.73 -16.30 -8.39
N ASN A 179 1.84 -16.52 -9.70
CA ASN A 179 2.38 -15.57 -10.65
C ASN A 179 1.38 -15.31 -11.78
N PRO A 180 0.76 -14.12 -11.83
CA PRO A 180 -0.34 -13.82 -12.75
C PRO A 180 0.03 -13.78 -14.22
N ILE A 181 1.31 -13.92 -14.56
CA ILE A 181 1.77 -13.98 -15.95
C ILE A 181 2.39 -15.34 -16.31
N ASP A 182 2.30 -16.35 -15.45
CA ASP A 182 2.75 -17.73 -15.70
C ASP A 182 1.80 -18.77 -15.11
N GLY A 183 0.92 -19.29 -15.98
CA GLY A 183 -0.13 -20.23 -15.59
C GLY A 183 0.32 -21.62 -15.11
N ASN A 184 1.64 -21.84 -15.02
CA ASN A 184 2.18 -23.03 -14.35
C ASN A 184 2.50 -22.78 -12.88
N ASP A 185 2.47 -21.52 -12.43
CA ASP A 185 2.77 -21.10 -11.07
C ASP A 185 1.52 -20.54 -10.39
N THR A 186 0.65 -21.46 -9.98
CA THR A 186 -0.60 -21.17 -9.26
C THR A 186 -0.39 -20.90 -7.77
N GLY A 187 0.86 -20.71 -7.33
CA GLY A 187 1.23 -20.51 -5.94
C GLY A 187 1.29 -21.78 -5.09
N HIS A 188 1.19 -21.61 -3.78
CA HIS A 188 1.31 -22.69 -2.81
C HIS A 188 0.15 -23.70 -2.93
N PRO A 189 0.46 -25.01 -2.90
CA PRO A 189 -0.55 -26.03 -3.10
C PRO A 189 -1.50 -26.12 -1.90
N GLN A 190 -2.78 -26.24 -2.21
CA GLN A 190 -3.80 -26.68 -1.26
C GLN A 190 -3.70 -28.20 -1.11
N SER A 191 -4.02 -28.74 0.07
CA SER A 191 -4.02 -30.19 0.29
C SER A 191 -5.25 -30.66 1.03
N TRP A 192 -5.62 -31.91 0.78
CA TRP A 192 -6.70 -32.58 1.49
C TRP A 192 -6.22 -33.96 1.94
N SER A 193 -6.70 -34.38 3.10
CA SER A 193 -6.45 -35.72 3.63
C SER A 193 -7.62 -36.18 4.48
N GLN A 194 -7.61 -37.43 4.91
CA GLN A 194 -8.58 -37.96 5.86
C GLN A 194 -7.90 -38.19 7.20
N SER A 195 -8.50 -37.69 8.28
CA SER A 195 -8.10 -37.94 9.66
C SER A 195 -9.31 -38.49 10.41
N GLY A 196 -9.34 -39.80 10.65
CA GLY A 196 -10.47 -40.45 11.30
C GLY A 196 -11.78 -40.27 10.52
N SER A 197 -12.76 -39.60 11.14
CA SER A 197 -14.07 -39.28 10.56
C SER A 197 -14.09 -37.97 9.77
N ASP A 198 -12.98 -37.25 9.73
CA ASP A 198 -12.95 -35.88 9.22
C ASP A 198 -12.07 -35.80 7.97
N MET A 199 -12.49 -34.97 7.03
CA MET A 199 -11.65 -34.49 5.95
C MET A 199 -10.86 -33.30 6.49
N VAL A 200 -9.54 -33.36 6.34
CA VAL A 200 -8.64 -32.27 6.69
C VAL A 200 -8.33 -31.51 5.41
N TYR A 201 -8.65 -30.23 5.36
CA TYR A 201 -8.36 -29.34 4.23
C TYR A 201 -7.38 -28.25 4.69
N VAL A 202 -6.24 -28.16 4.01
CA VAL A 202 -5.16 -27.22 4.32
C VAL A 202 -4.97 -26.27 3.15
N TYR A 203 -4.97 -24.97 3.42
CA TYR A 203 -4.75 -23.93 2.41
C TYR A 203 -3.66 -22.94 2.86
N PRO A 204 -2.95 -22.31 1.91
CA PRO A 204 -2.03 -21.21 2.22
C PRO A 204 -2.82 -19.90 2.46
N ARG A 205 -2.40 -19.12 3.45
CA ARG A 205 -2.95 -17.80 3.76
C ARG A 205 -1.81 -16.78 3.76
N ARG A 206 -1.95 -15.75 2.91
CA ARG A 206 -1.01 -14.61 2.91
C ARG A 206 -1.12 -13.84 4.22
N ILE A 207 -0.01 -13.66 4.92
CA ILE A 207 0.08 -12.84 6.13
C ILE A 207 0.44 -11.39 5.79
N GLY A 208 0.11 -10.46 6.69
CA GLY A 208 0.40 -9.03 6.47
C GLY A 208 -0.45 -8.34 5.40
N SER A 209 -1.47 -9.01 4.87
CA SER A 209 -2.44 -8.46 3.91
C SER A 209 -3.80 -8.19 4.57
N THR A 210 -4.68 -7.47 3.86
CA THR A 210 -6.08 -7.23 4.26
C THR A 210 -7.04 -8.29 3.72
N LEU A 211 -6.52 -9.35 3.09
CA LEU A 211 -7.28 -10.47 2.54
C LEU A 211 -8.00 -11.25 3.65
N SER A 212 -9.21 -11.67 3.35
CA SER A 212 -10.01 -12.57 4.18
C SER A 212 -10.15 -13.93 3.50
N TYR A 213 -10.02 -14.99 4.28
CA TYR A 213 -10.10 -16.38 3.81
C TYR A 213 -11.19 -17.10 4.60
N TRP A 214 -12.00 -17.88 3.90
CA TRP A 214 -12.99 -18.76 4.54
C TRP A 214 -13.29 -19.96 3.64
N LEU A 215 -13.82 -21.01 4.23
CA LEU A 215 -14.29 -22.16 3.47
C LEU A 215 -15.79 -22.07 3.25
N GLU A 216 -16.24 -22.56 2.11
CA GLU A 216 -17.64 -22.85 1.90
C GLU A 216 -17.82 -24.33 1.66
N THR A 217 -18.89 -24.89 2.22
CA THR A 217 -19.25 -26.30 2.06
C THR A 217 -20.58 -26.45 1.33
N SER A 218 -20.73 -27.58 0.64
CA SER A 218 -21.97 -27.97 -0.01
C SER A 218 -22.13 -29.48 0.00
N ASP A 219 -23.36 -29.97 0.04
CA ASP A 219 -23.70 -31.39 -0.12
C ASP A 219 -24.04 -31.74 -1.58
N ASN A 220 -24.19 -30.73 -2.44
CA ASN A 220 -24.68 -30.91 -3.80
C ASN A 220 -24.27 -29.75 -4.74
N LEU A 221 -23.38 -30.04 -5.69
CA LEU A 221 -22.98 -29.07 -6.71
C LEU A 221 -24.12 -28.66 -7.67
N VAL A 222 -25.16 -29.48 -7.83
CA VAL A 222 -26.27 -29.19 -8.75
C VAL A 222 -27.19 -28.12 -8.19
N SER A 223 -27.44 -28.12 -6.87
CA SER A 223 -28.23 -27.06 -6.23
C SER A 223 -27.44 -25.76 -6.10
N ASN A 224 -26.11 -25.84 -6.14
CA ASN A 224 -25.18 -24.72 -5.96
C ASN A 224 -25.42 -23.94 -4.64
N ASN A 225 -25.88 -24.66 -3.61
CA ASN A 225 -26.08 -24.11 -2.28
C ASN A 225 -24.77 -24.27 -1.49
N TRP A 226 -24.06 -23.15 -1.32
CA TRP A 226 -22.83 -23.07 -0.55
C TRP A 226 -23.09 -22.34 0.77
N VAL A 227 -22.51 -22.84 1.87
CA VAL A 227 -22.62 -22.23 3.19
C VAL A 227 -21.25 -22.05 3.82
N ASP A 228 -21.04 -20.93 4.50
CA ASP A 228 -19.87 -20.67 5.33
C ASP A 228 -20.04 -21.31 6.72
N SER A 229 -20.10 -22.65 6.73
CA SER A 229 -20.21 -23.47 7.94
C SER A 229 -19.88 -24.93 7.63
N GLY A 230 -19.81 -25.79 8.66
CA GLY A 230 -19.54 -27.22 8.48
C GLY A 230 -18.06 -27.58 8.50
N TYR A 231 -17.21 -26.67 8.97
CA TYR A 231 -15.78 -26.86 9.16
C TYR A 231 -15.32 -26.21 10.47
N THR A 232 -14.18 -26.66 10.99
CA THR A 232 -13.49 -26.06 12.13
C THR A 232 -12.06 -25.73 11.74
N GLU A 233 -11.68 -24.46 11.79
CA GLU A 233 -10.28 -24.04 11.64
C GLU A 233 -9.50 -24.43 12.90
N ILE A 234 -8.38 -25.14 12.73
CA ILE A 234 -7.47 -25.46 13.82
C ILE A 234 -6.68 -24.18 14.16
N PRO A 235 -6.60 -23.76 15.44
CA PRO A 235 -6.01 -22.47 15.82
C PRO A 235 -4.52 -22.30 15.52
N GLU A 236 -3.77 -23.40 15.38
CA GLU A 236 -2.34 -23.38 15.10
C GLU A 236 -2.10 -23.41 13.59
N ALA A 237 -1.74 -22.26 13.03
CA ALA A 237 -1.26 -22.18 11.66
C ALA A 237 0.21 -22.65 11.58
N GLY A 238 0.54 -23.36 10.52
CA GLY A 238 1.93 -23.74 10.20
C GLY A 238 2.62 -22.66 9.40
N THR A 239 3.95 -22.54 9.48
CA THR A 239 4.72 -21.62 8.62
C THR A 239 4.96 -22.27 7.25
N ILE A 240 4.66 -21.56 6.17
CA ILE A 240 5.08 -21.93 4.80
C ILE A 240 6.38 -21.19 4.48
N ASP A 241 6.34 -19.86 4.54
CA ASP A 241 7.51 -18.98 4.36
C ASP A 241 7.31 -17.63 5.08
N ALA A 242 7.99 -16.57 4.63
CA ALA A 242 7.93 -15.24 5.22
C ALA A 242 6.59 -14.53 5.01
N ASP A 243 5.86 -14.88 3.93
CA ASP A 243 4.64 -14.20 3.51
C ASP A 243 3.41 -15.11 3.64
N PHE A 244 3.60 -16.41 3.88
CA PHE A 244 2.52 -17.40 3.94
C PHE A 244 2.56 -18.30 5.16
N GLU A 245 1.36 -18.59 5.66
CA GLU A 245 1.10 -19.64 6.64
C GLU A 245 0.13 -20.70 6.08
N SER A 246 0.14 -21.90 6.63
CA SER A 246 -0.78 -22.97 6.30
C SER A 246 -1.89 -23.05 7.33
N VAL A 247 -3.14 -22.89 6.88
CA VAL A 247 -4.34 -22.97 7.72
C VAL A 247 -4.98 -24.34 7.56
N THR A 248 -5.16 -25.06 8.68
CA THR A 248 -5.74 -26.41 8.68
C THR A 248 -7.19 -26.35 9.12
N ASN A 249 -8.07 -27.03 8.39
CA ASN A 249 -9.49 -27.11 8.69
C ASN A 249 -9.94 -28.56 8.75
N GLU A 250 -10.77 -28.89 9.74
CA GLU A 250 -11.41 -30.19 9.86
C GLU A 250 -12.88 -30.09 9.47
N LEU A 251 -13.29 -30.95 8.55
CA LEU A 251 -14.64 -31.04 8.02
C LEU A 251 -15.19 -32.44 8.31
N PRO A 252 -16.22 -32.59 9.14
CA PRO A 252 -16.79 -33.91 9.40
C PRO A 252 -17.31 -34.54 8.11
N ILE A 253 -16.97 -35.81 7.85
CA ILE A 253 -17.48 -36.55 6.71
C ILE A 253 -18.90 -37.04 7.04
N ILE A 254 -19.87 -36.19 6.76
CA ILE A 254 -21.29 -36.45 7.00
C ILE A 254 -21.95 -36.86 5.68
N GLY A 255 -22.51 -38.07 5.63
CA GLY A 255 -23.23 -38.57 4.45
C GLY A 255 -22.34 -39.19 3.38
N SER A 256 -22.86 -39.32 2.16
CA SER A 256 -22.19 -40.02 1.05
C SER A 256 -21.32 -39.13 0.17
N GLN A 257 -21.48 -37.80 0.26
CA GLN A 257 -20.74 -36.83 -0.53
C GLN A 257 -20.72 -35.47 0.16
N GLY A 258 -19.66 -34.69 -0.07
CA GLY A 258 -19.51 -33.32 0.37
C GLY A 258 -18.50 -32.61 -0.51
N PHE A 259 -18.66 -31.30 -0.65
CA PHE A 259 -17.83 -30.42 -1.46
C PHE A 259 -17.34 -29.27 -0.59
N VAL A 260 -16.10 -28.85 -0.82
CA VAL A 260 -15.47 -27.72 -0.14
C VAL A 260 -14.83 -26.83 -1.19
N ARG A 261 -14.85 -25.52 -0.97
CA ARG A 261 -14.05 -24.56 -1.73
C ARG A 261 -13.49 -23.50 -0.80
N LEU A 262 -12.29 -23.05 -1.11
CA LEU A 262 -11.71 -21.86 -0.52
C LEU A 262 -12.31 -20.61 -1.17
N ARG A 263 -12.57 -19.60 -0.35
CA ARG A 263 -12.92 -18.26 -0.76
C ARG A 263 -11.86 -17.31 -0.24
N VAL A 264 -11.50 -16.36 -1.10
CA VAL A 264 -10.62 -15.25 -0.77
C VAL A 264 -11.34 -13.98 -1.19
N GLN A 265 -11.29 -12.97 -0.33
CA GLN A 265 -11.78 -11.63 -0.66
C GLN A 265 -10.92 -10.56 -0.04
#